data_AF-A0A929TN68-F1
#
_entry.id   AF-A0A929TN68-F1
#
_cell.length_a   1.000
_cell.length_b   1.000
_cell.length_c   1.000
_cell.angle_alpha   90.00
_cell.angle_beta   90.00
_cell.angle_gamma   90.00
#
_symmetry.space_group_name_H-M   'P 1'
#
loop_
_entity.id
_entity.type
_entity.pdbx_description
1 polymer ?
#
loop_
_entity_poly.entity_id
_entity_poly.type
_entity_poly.pdbx_seq_one_letter_code
_entity_poly.pdbx_strand_id
1 'polypeptide(L)'
;YAAVGGDKQGAWKAYYTYGGLPHVLTLVGDKKKSDYLYNVYRKTYLTDIKERHEIKEHEFEELAKMLSSFIGSSCNPNKLTNTFKSKVNVDLSYPTVVKYISYLKDSFLIEEAERYDIKGRKYIGSLSKYYFCDLGVRNSILNFRQQEENHIMENVLYNELRMRGYNVDVGMVDVKRKIDGKSIRQQYEVDFVVNEGSDRYYIQ
;
A
#
# COMPACT_ATOMS: atom_id res chain seq x y z
N TYR A 1 -4.06 19.62 9.49
CA TYR A 1 -4.00 21.09 9.70
C TYR A 1 -4.59 21.51 11.04
N ALA A 2 -5.89 21.25 11.29
CA ALA A 2 -6.55 21.68 12.53
C ALA A 2 -5.84 21.27 13.83
N ALA A 3 -5.18 20.10 13.86
CA ALA A 3 -4.43 19.62 15.02
C ALA A 3 -3.02 20.22 15.20
N VAL A 4 -2.36 20.65 14.12
CA VAL A 4 -0.93 21.07 14.15
C VAL A 4 -0.77 22.59 13.92
N GLY A 5 -1.76 23.23 13.29
CA GLY A 5 -1.71 24.63 12.89
C GLY A 5 -0.63 24.91 11.84
N GLY A 6 -0.19 26.17 11.78
CA GLY A 6 0.93 26.61 10.96
C GLY A 6 0.60 26.73 9.47
N ASP A 7 1.56 26.34 8.64
CA ASP A 7 1.42 26.31 7.18
C ASP A 7 0.86 24.96 6.69
N LYS A 8 0.02 25.01 5.65
CA LYS A 8 -0.62 23.82 5.09
C LYS A 8 0.38 22.87 4.43
N GLN A 9 1.39 23.40 3.72
CA GLN A 9 2.42 22.56 3.08
C GLN A 9 3.30 21.91 4.14
N GLY A 10 3.66 22.64 5.19
CA GLY A 10 4.35 22.08 6.35
C GLY A 10 3.56 20.96 7.04
N ALA A 11 2.25 21.17 7.24
CA ALA A 11 1.37 20.15 7.82
C ALA A 11 1.22 18.92 6.91
N TRP A 12 1.09 19.12 5.59
CA TRP A 12 1.07 18.05 4.60
C TRP A 12 2.37 17.24 4.65
N LYS A 13 3.51 17.92 4.63
CA LYS A 13 4.83 17.29 4.75
C LYS A 13 4.98 16.46 6.01
N ALA A 14 4.60 17.03 7.15
CA ALA A 14 4.64 16.30 8.41
C ALA A 14 3.74 15.05 8.39
N TYR A 15 2.55 15.15 7.82
CA TYR A 15 1.59 14.04 7.75
C TYR A 15 2.06 12.93 6.81
N TYR A 16 2.48 13.27 5.58
CA TYR A 16 2.88 12.24 4.63
C TYR A 16 4.22 11.58 5.02
N THR A 17 5.08 12.29 5.76
CA THR A 17 6.35 11.74 6.27
C THR A 17 6.13 10.89 7.54
N TYR A 18 5.38 11.38 8.53
CA TYR A 18 5.28 10.76 9.86
C TYR A 18 3.94 10.08 10.17
N GLY A 19 2.99 10.09 9.23
CA GLY A 19 1.70 9.43 9.39
C GLY A 19 0.71 10.19 10.28
N GLY A 20 -0.37 9.49 10.63
CA GLY A 20 -1.51 9.98 11.38
C GLY A 20 -1.58 9.49 12.83
N LEU A 21 -0.65 8.65 13.29
CA LEU A 21 -0.65 8.15 14.67
C LEU A 21 -0.62 9.31 15.69
N PRO A 22 -1.60 9.40 16.63
CA PRO A 22 -1.75 10.57 17.49
C PRO A 22 -0.51 10.94 18.32
N HIS A 23 0.23 9.94 18.81
CA HIS A 23 1.40 10.18 19.65
C HIS A 23 2.53 10.92 18.91
N VAL A 24 2.61 10.79 17.58
CA VAL A 24 3.58 11.52 16.73
C VAL A 24 3.49 13.03 16.94
N LEU A 25 2.29 13.57 17.19
CA LEU A 25 2.07 15.00 17.41
C LEU A 25 2.71 15.51 18.71
N THR A 26 2.93 14.64 19.68
CA THR A 26 3.54 14.98 20.97
C THR A 26 5.07 14.97 20.93
N LEU A 27 5.66 14.37 19.88
CA LEU A 27 7.09 14.15 19.76
C LEU A 27 7.76 15.32 19.03
N VAL A 28 8.79 15.90 19.67
CA VAL A 28 9.59 16.98 19.12
C VAL A 28 10.85 16.42 18.45
N GLY A 29 11.03 16.74 17.17
CA GLY A 29 12.20 16.39 16.37
C GLY A 29 12.06 15.07 15.60
N ASP A 30 12.64 15.05 14.40
CA ASP A 30 12.52 13.98 13.42
C ASP A 30 12.95 12.63 13.97
N LYS A 31 14.08 12.58 14.70
CA LYS A 31 14.60 11.36 15.30
C LYS A 31 13.61 10.69 16.24
N LYS A 32 12.97 11.44 17.14
CA LYS A 32 12.00 10.87 18.10
C LYS A 32 10.78 10.30 17.38
N LYS A 33 10.29 10.98 16.33
CA LYS A 33 9.17 10.52 15.51
C LYS A 33 9.54 9.25 14.74
N SER A 34 10.70 9.24 14.07
CA SER A 34 11.20 8.07 13.34
C SER A 34 11.41 6.87 14.26
N ASP A 35 12.04 7.07 15.43
CA ASP A 35 12.28 6.01 16.42
C ASP A 35 10.95 5.46 16.98
N TYR A 36 9.97 6.32 17.24
CA TYR A 36 8.64 5.89 17.67
C TYR A 36 7.95 5.03 16.61
N LEU A 37 7.87 5.51 15.37
CA LEU A 37 7.20 4.79 14.27
C LEU A 37 7.87 3.44 13.98
N TYR A 38 9.20 3.41 14.01
CA TYR A 38 9.96 2.16 13.88
C TYR A 38 9.65 1.19 15.03
N ASN A 39 9.54 1.68 16.27
CA ASN A 39 9.14 0.86 17.41
C ASN A 39 7.69 0.38 17.29
N VAL A 40 6.76 1.18 16.78
CA VAL A 40 5.38 0.74 16.50
C VAL A 40 5.38 -0.42 15.50
N TYR A 41 6.13 -0.31 14.40
CA TYR A 41 6.28 -1.42 13.46
C TYR A 41 6.86 -2.67 14.13
N ARG A 42 8.01 -2.54 14.81
CA ARG A 42 8.76 -3.68 15.35
C ARG A 42 8.12 -4.33 16.57
N LYS A 43 7.60 -3.54 17.50
CA LYS A 43 7.13 -4.00 18.82
C LYS A 43 5.62 -4.21 18.89
N THR A 44 4.86 -3.66 17.95
CA THR A 44 3.41 -3.85 17.89
C THR A 44 3.06 -4.76 16.72
N TYR A 45 3.22 -4.29 15.47
CA TYR A 45 2.79 -5.06 14.30
C TYR A 45 3.55 -6.37 14.13
N LEU A 46 4.88 -6.32 14.12
CA LEU A 46 5.68 -7.52 13.85
C LEU A 46 5.63 -8.51 15.02
N THR A 47 5.59 -8.03 16.26
CA THR A 47 5.41 -8.89 17.44
C THR A 47 4.06 -9.61 17.39
N ASP A 48 2.97 -8.89 17.15
CA ASP A 48 1.62 -9.49 17.07
C ASP A 48 1.53 -10.57 15.98
N ILE A 49 2.12 -10.32 14.80
CA ILE A 49 2.17 -11.30 13.71
C ILE A 49 2.96 -12.55 14.12
N LYS A 50 4.12 -12.39 14.76
CA LYS A 50 4.96 -13.52 15.20
C LYS A 50 4.30 -14.35 16.29
N GLU A 51 3.54 -13.73 17.18
CA GLU A 51 2.83 -14.42 18.25
C GLU A 51 1.66 -15.27 17.71
N ARG A 52 1.04 -14.85 16.60
CA ARG A 52 -0.08 -15.57 15.96
C ARG A 52 0.36 -16.57 14.90
N HIS A 53 1.53 -16.37 14.30
CA HIS A 53 1.94 -17.10 13.11
C HIS A 53 3.42 -17.48 13.13
N GLU A 54 3.71 -18.69 12.67
CA GLU A 54 5.07 -19.10 12.35
C GLU A 54 5.53 -18.41 11.06
N ILE A 55 6.45 -17.46 11.20
CA ILE A 55 7.08 -16.74 10.09
C ILE A 55 8.60 -16.87 10.15
N LYS A 56 9.23 -16.83 8.98
CA LYS A 56 10.67 -16.58 8.90
C LYS A 56 10.87 -15.07 8.88
N GLU A 57 11.42 -14.54 9.97
CA GLU A 57 11.48 -13.10 10.23
C GLU A 57 12.13 -12.31 9.09
N HIS A 58 13.30 -12.76 8.61
CA HIS A 58 14.02 -12.07 7.55
C HIS A 58 13.20 -11.96 6.26
N GLU A 59 12.65 -13.08 5.78
CA GLU A 59 11.82 -13.10 4.57
C GLU A 59 10.54 -12.29 4.74
N PHE A 60 9.92 -12.32 5.92
CA PHE A 60 8.73 -11.54 6.20
C PHE A 60 9.00 -10.03 6.17
N GLU A 61 10.10 -9.59 6.80
CA GLU A 61 10.50 -8.18 6.77
C GLU A 61 10.89 -7.72 5.37
N GLU A 62 11.60 -8.55 4.58
CA GLU A 62 11.93 -8.22 3.20
C GLU A 62 10.66 -8.10 2.33
N LEU A 63 9.65 -8.93 2.57
CA LEU A 63 8.36 -8.80 1.90
C LEU A 63 7.67 -7.48 2.28
N ALA A 64 7.64 -7.14 3.58
CA ALA A 64 7.06 -5.89 4.06
C ALA A 64 7.79 -4.66 3.48
N LYS A 65 9.12 -4.70 3.36
CA LYS A 65 9.92 -3.67 2.68
C LYS A 65 9.58 -3.56 1.20
N MET A 66 9.47 -4.68 0.48
CA MET A 66 9.09 -4.67 -0.93
C MET A 66 7.70 -4.09 -1.14
N LEU A 67 6.70 -4.51 -0.36
CA LEU A 67 5.35 -3.95 -0.43
C LEU A 67 5.34 -2.46 -0.09
N SER A 68 6.11 -2.04 0.92
CA SER A 68 6.29 -0.63 1.25
C SER A 68 6.85 0.15 0.05
N SER A 69 7.85 -0.40 -0.65
CA SER A 69 8.45 0.25 -1.83
C SER A 69 7.53 0.27 -3.05
N PHE A 70 6.58 -0.66 -3.16
CA PHE A 70 5.62 -0.78 -4.27
C PHE A 70 4.25 -0.16 -3.97
N ILE A 71 4.14 0.67 -2.93
CA ILE A 71 2.93 1.43 -2.63
C ILE A 71 2.41 2.15 -3.89
N GLY A 72 1.10 2.11 -4.12
CA GLY A 72 0.47 2.68 -5.33
C GLY A 72 0.76 1.96 -6.64
N SER A 73 1.58 0.89 -6.63
CA SER A 73 1.86 0.08 -7.82
C SER A 73 1.11 -1.26 -7.79
N SER A 74 0.68 -1.73 -8.95
CA SER A 74 0.04 -3.05 -9.08
C SER A 74 1.03 -4.18 -8.75
N CYS A 75 0.74 -4.92 -7.70
CA CYS A 75 1.55 -6.02 -7.21
C CYS A 75 0.97 -7.37 -7.67
N ASN A 76 1.84 -8.26 -8.14
CA ASN A 76 1.50 -9.64 -8.44
C ASN A 76 2.33 -10.55 -7.52
N PRO A 77 1.74 -11.45 -6.72
CA PRO A 77 2.52 -12.31 -5.83
C PRO A 77 3.60 -13.15 -6.55
N ASN A 78 3.40 -13.52 -7.82
CA ASN A 78 4.46 -14.17 -8.61
C ASN A 78 5.64 -13.23 -8.89
N LYS A 79 5.40 -11.94 -9.11
CA LYS A 79 6.49 -10.95 -9.26
C LYS A 79 7.26 -10.82 -7.95
N LEU A 80 6.60 -10.91 -6.80
CA LEU A 80 7.26 -10.90 -5.49
C LEU A 80 8.15 -12.14 -5.32
N THR A 81 7.65 -13.35 -5.60
CA THR A 81 8.48 -14.57 -5.61
C THR A 81 9.71 -14.43 -6.50
N ASN A 82 9.54 -13.92 -7.72
CA ASN A 82 10.67 -13.70 -8.64
C ASN A 82 11.66 -12.65 -8.13
N THR A 83 11.17 -11.62 -7.44
CA THR A 83 12.02 -10.57 -6.83
C THR A 83 12.80 -11.11 -5.65
N PHE A 84 12.18 -11.94 -4.79
CA PHE A 84 12.88 -12.67 -3.73
C PHE A 84 14.02 -13.51 -4.28
N LYS A 85 13.75 -14.29 -5.33
CA LYS A 85 14.76 -15.15 -5.95
C LYS A 85 15.92 -14.37 -6.56
N SER A 86 15.63 -13.28 -7.25
CA SER A 86 16.64 -12.49 -7.98
C SER A 86 17.40 -11.48 -7.13
N LYS A 87 16.77 -10.85 -6.14
CA LYS A 87 17.37 -9.77 -5.33
C LYS A 87 17.78 -10.19 -3.92
N VAL A 88 16.98 -11.06 -3.29
CA VAL A 88 17.21 -11.52 -1.91
C VAL A 88 17.96 -12.87 -1.91
N ASN A 89 18.05 -13.54 -3.06
CA ASN A 89 18.63 -14.88 -3.21
C ASN A 89 17.94 -15.93 -2.31
N VAL A 90 16.62 -15.80 -2.16
CA VAL A 90 15.78 -16.72 -1.39
C VAL A 90 14.65 -17.23 -2.28
N ASP A 91 14.43 -18.55 -2.30
CA ASP A 91 13.31 -19.14 -3.03
C ASP A 91 12.06 -19.17 -2.13
N LEU A 92 11.34 -18.03 -2.10
CA LEU A 92 10.11 -17.89 -1.34
C LEU A 92 8.90 -18.28 -2.19
N SER A 93 8.28 -19.41 -1.86
CA SER A 93 7.18 -19.98 -2.65
C SER A 93 5.97 -19.03 -2.76
N TYR A 94 5.23 -19.11 -3.86
CA TYR A 94 4.01 -18.32 -4.07
C TYR A 94 2.99 -18.47 -2.92
N PRO A 95 2.66 -19.69 -2.43
CA PRO A 95 1.78 -19.85 -1.28
C PRO A 95 2.28 -19.13 -0.03
N THR A 96 3.60 -19.14 0.22
CA THR A 96 4.19 -18.42 1.36
C THR A 96 4.05 -16.91 1.21
N VAL A 97 4.30 -16.35 0.02
CA VAL A 97 4.12 -14.92 -0.24
C VAL A 97 2.67 -14.51 0.02
N VAL A 98 1.69 -15.24 -0.53
CA VAL A 98 0.27 -14.96 -0.33
C VAL A 98 -0.10 -15.03 1.16
N LYS A 99 0.41 -16.04 1.88
CA LYS A 99 0.18 -16.20 3.32
C LYS A 99 0.79 -15.04 4.13
N TYR A 100 1.97 -14.57 3.77
CA TYR A 100 2.58 -13.46 4.49
C TYR A 100 1.87 -12.13 4.20
N ILE A 101 1.38 -11.92 2.97
CA ILE A 101 0.50 -10.79 2.65
C ILE A 101 -0.78 -10.85 3.49
N SER A 102 -1.40 -12.02 3.64
CA SER A 102 -2.62 -12.14 4.47
C SER A 102 -2.35 -11.77 5.93
N TYR A 103 -1.20 -12.15 6.50
CA TYR A 103 -0.84 -11.74 7.86
C TYR A 103 -0.65 -10.22 8.01
N LEU A 104 -0.12 -9.55 6.99
CA LEU A 104 -0.02 -8.08 6.97
C LEU A 104 -1.41 -7.42 6.89
N LYS A 105 -2.36 -8.05 6.20
CA LYS A 105 -3.76 -7.60 6.17
C LYS A 105 -4.47 -7.82 7.51
N ASP A 106 -4.32 -9.01 8.08
CA ASP A 106 -4.97 -9.40 9.34
C ASP A 106 -4.47 -8.60 10.55
N SER A 107 -3.25 -8.05 10.46
CA SER A 107 -2.68 -7.12 11.43
C SER A 107 -3.04 -5.66 11.19
N PHE A 108 -3.87 -5.37 10.17
CA PHE A 108 -4.24 -4.01 9.75
C PHE A 108 -3.02 -3.13 9.39
N LEU A 109 -1.91 -3.73 8.97
CA LEU A 109 -0.76 -2.96 8.48
C LEU A 109 -1.01 -2.46 7.05
N ILE A 110 -1.66 -3.30 6.23
CA ILE A 110 -2.03 -2.99 4.86
C ILE A 110 -3.49 -3.35 4.58
N GLU A 111 -4.10 -2.64 3.63
CA GLU A 111 -5.35 -3.03 2.96
C GLU A 111 -5.07 -3.38 1.49
N GLU A 112 -5.94 -4.22 0.93
CA GLU A 112 -5.88 -4.63 -0.47
C GLU A 112 -6.98 -3.94 -1.27
N ALA A 113 -6.60 -3.31 -2.38
CA ALA A 113 -7.53 -2.80 -3.38
C ALA A 113 -7.49 -3.73 -4.60
N GLU A 114 -8.60 -4.40 -4.86
CA GLU A 114 -8.72 -5.36 -5.96
C GLU A 114 -8.82 -4.63 -7.30
N ARG A 115 -8.36 -5.30 -8.36
CA ARG A 115 -8.52 -4.77 -9.71
C ARG A 115 -9.89 -5.09 -10.28
N TYR A 116 -10.57 -4.05 -10.75
CA TYR A 116 -11.88 -4.13 -11.37
C TYR A 116 -11.83 -3.80 -12.86
N ASP A 117 -12.22 -4.76 -13.72
CA ASP A 117 -12.48 -4.52 -15.14
C ASP A 117 -13.75 -3.67 -15.30
N ILE A 118 -13.58 -2.40 -15.63
CA ILE A 118 -14.71 -1.48 -15.73
C ILE A 118 -15.63 -1.87 -16.89
N LYS A 119 -15.07 -2.31 -18.03
CA LYS A 119 -15.84 -2.69 -19.22
C LYS A 119 -16.40 -4.10 -19.10
N GLY A 120 -15.59 -5.03 -18.60
CA GLY A 120 -15.97 -6.43 -18.38
C GLY A 120 -16.83 -6.65 -17.14
N ARG A 121 -16.98 -5.64 -16.27
CA ARG A 121 -17.74 -5.64 -15.02
C ARG A 121 -17.39 -6.82 -14.11
N LYS A 122 -16.10 -7.11 -13.97
CA LYS A 122 -15.60 -8.26 -13.21
C LYS A 122 -14.28 -7.95 -12.54
N TYR A 123 -14.00 -8.62 -11.44
CA TYR A 123 -12.69 -8.60 -10.83
C TYR A 123 -11.68 -9.36 -11.69
N ILE A 124 -10.49 -8.79 -11.85
CA ILE A 124 -9.37 -9.39 -12.58
C ILE A 124 -8.34 -9.83 -11.54
N GLY A 125 -8.20 -11.15 -11.37
CA GLY A 125 -7.40 -11.72 -10.28
C GLY A 125 -5.88 -11.44 -10.31
N SER A 126 -5.20 -11.94 -9.27
CA SER A 126 -3.74 -11.93 -8.99
C SER A 126 -3.01 -10.58 -8.94
N LEU A 127 -3.56 -9.51 -9.49
CA LEU A 127 -2.97 -8.17 -9.46
C LEU A 127 -3.82 -7.27 -8.57
N SER A 128 -3.25 -6.82 -7.46
CA SER A 128 -3.88 -5.90 -6.52
C SER A 128 -2.91 -4.78 -6.17
N LYS A 129 -3.44 -3.63 -5.73
CA LYS A 129 -2.62 -2.64 -5.03
C LYS A 129 -2.74 -2.88 -3.53
N TYR A 130 -1.64 -2.67 -2.81
CA TYR A 130 -1.62 -2.73 -1.36
C TYR A 130 -1.30 -1.34 -0.81
N TYR A 131 -2.17 -0.85 0.07
CA TYR A 131 -2.05 0.46 0.71
C TYR A 131 -1.80 0.27 2.20
N PHE A 132 -0.95 1.10 2.77
CA PHE A 132 -0.64 1.10 4.19
C PHE A 132 -1.63 1.96 4.95
N CYS A 133 -2.12 1.44 6.08
CA CYS A 133 -3.08 2.16 6.93
C CYS A 133 -2.46 3.42 7.56
N ASP A 134 -1.15 3.43 7.78
CA ASP A 134 -0.41 4.61 8.24
C ASP A 134 0.92 4.78 7.47
N LEU A 135 1.10 5.96 6.86
CA LEU A 135 2.29 6.27 6.06
C LEU A 135 3.56 6.44 6.89
N GLY A 136 3.46 6.87 8.15
CA GLY A 136 4.60 6.98 9.05
C GLY A 136 5.17 5.61 9.37
N VAL A 137 4.30 4.65 9.65
CA VAL A 137 4.68 3.25 9.84
C VAL A 137 5.30 2.68 8.56
N ARG A 138 4.67 2.88 7.39
CA ARG A 138 5.22 2.50 6.08
C ARG A 138 6.62 3.09 5.85
N ASN A 139 6.78 4.39 6.09
CA ASN A 139 8.05 5.07 5.87
C ASN A 139 9.14 4.57 6.82
N SER A 140 8.78 4.19 8.05
CA SER A 140 9.72 3.61 9.01
C SER A 140 10.30 2.26 8.53
N ILE A 141 9.51 1.43 7.83
CA ILE A 141 9.97 0.17 7.24
C ILE A 141 11.08 0.41 6.19
N LEU A 142 11.00 1.54 5.47
CA LEU A 142 11.99 1.95 4.47
C LEU A 142 13.09 2.87 5.03
N ASN A 143 13.17 3.03 6.35
CA ASN A 143 14.07 3.99 7.01
C ASN A 143 13.95 5.42 6.46
N PHE A 144 12.73 5.82 6.07
CA PHE A 144 12.38 7.14 5.52
C PHE A 144 13.10 7.56 4.22
N ARG A 145 13.77 6.63 3.51
CA ARG A 145 14.60 6.93 2.33
C ARG A 145 13.82 7.16 1.03
N GLN A 146 12.67 6.50 0.86
CA GLN A 146 11.88 6.53 -0.37
C GLN A 146 10.52 7.19 -0.11
N GLN A 147 10.40 8.48 -0.42
CA GLN A 147 9.17 9.26 -0.24
C GLN A 147 8.70 9.82 -1.58
N GLU A 148 8.17 8.95 -2.43
CA GLU A 148 7.61 9.33 -3.72
C GLU A 148 6.21 9.92 -3.49
N GLU A 149 6.11 11.24 -3.55
CA GLU A 149 4.92 11.99 -3.12
C GLU A 149 3.65 11.58 -3.87
N ASN A 150 3.74 11.24 -5.16
CA ASN A 150 2.59 10.81 -5.96
C ASN A 150 1.94 9.53 -5.40
N HIS A 151 2.73 8.48 -5.18
CA HIS A 151 2.21 7.21 -4.63
C HIS A 151 1.80 7.33 -3.17
N ILE A 152 2.47 8.21 -2.41
CA ILE A 152 2.07 8.52 -1.05
C ILE A 152 0.70 9.21 -1.04
N MET A 153 0.49 10.19 -1.91
CA MET A 153 -0.78 10.90 -2.05
C MET A 153 -1.91 9.95 -2.43
N GLU A 154 -1.67 9.05 -3.37
CA GLU A 154 -2.61 7.98 -3.73
C GLU A 154 -3.02 7.16 -2.50
N ASN A 155 -2.06 6.70 -1.68
CA ASN A 155 -2.38 5.98 -0.45
C ASN A 155 -3.14 6.86 0.57
N VAL A 156 -2.79 8.15 0.73
CA VAL A 156 -3.58 9.04 1.61
C VAL A 156 -5.03 9.11 1.16
N LEU A 157 -5.25 9.29 -0.15
CA LEU A 157 -6.59 9.36 -0.72
C LEU A 157 -7.35 8.05 -0.53
N TYR A 158 -6.68 6.91 -0.72
CA TYR A 158 -7.25 5.61 -0.42
C TYR A 158 -7.71 5.53 1.05
N ASN A 159 -6.83 5.87 2.01
CA ASN A 159 -7.17 5.82 3.43
C ASN A 159 -8.33 6.75 3.78
N GLU A 160 -8.38 7.97 3.23
CA GLU A 160 -9.48 8.91 3.43
C GLU A 160 -10.81 8.36 2.91
N LEU A 161 -10.82 7.75 1.72
CA LEU A 161 -12.02 7.12 1.16
C LEU A 161 -12.49 5.95 2.03
N ARG A 162 -11.56 5.10 2.48
CA ARG A 162 -11.86 3.97 3.37
C ARG A 162 -12.40 4.44 4.72
N MET A 163 -11.80 5.48 5.31
CA MET A 163 -12.27 6.08 6.58
C MET A 163 -13.68 6.65 6.48
N ARG A 164 -14.11 7.11 5.30
CA ARG A 164 -15.48 7.57 5.04
C ARG A 164 -16.49 6.44 4.81
N GLY A 165 -16.03 5.18 4.81
CA GLY A 165 -16.88 4.00 4.65
C GLY A 165 -17.07 3.54 3.21
N TYR A 166 -16.35 4.11 2.25
CA TYR A 166 -16.44 3.70 0.85
C TYR A 166 -15.72 2.39 0.58
N ASN A 167 -16.26 1.55 -0.31
CA ASN A 167 -15.53 0.40 -0.87
C ASN A 167 -14.70 0.86 -2.06
N VAL A 168 -13.38 0.64 -2.01
CA VAL A 168 -12.43 1.23 -2.96
C VAL A 168 -11.63 0.14 -3.65
N ASP A 169 -11.80 0.06 -4.96
CA ASP A 169 -11.07 -0.83 -5.87
C ASP A 169 -10.19 0.00 -6.83
N VAL A 170 -9.31 -0.65 -7.58
CA VAL A 170 -8.52 -0.02 -8.65
C VAL A 170 -9.13 -0.37 -10.00
N GLY A 171 -9.43 0.63 -10.82
CA GLY A 171 -10.10 0.44 -12.10
C GLY A 171 -9.14 0.12 -13.23
N MET A 172 -9.58 -0.75 -14.14
CA MET A 172 -8.86 -1.06 -15.38
C MET A 172 -9.79 -0.96 -16.59
N VAL A 173 -9.31 -0.31 -17.65
CA VAL A 173 -9.99 -0.20 -18.93
C VAL A 173 -9.11 -0.75 -20.03
N ASP A 174 -9.53 -1.88 -20.60
CA ASP A 174 -8.94 -2.41 -21.82
C ASP A 174 -9.50 -1.71 -23.07
N VAL A 175 -8.60 -1.26 -23.93
CA VAL A 175 -8.91 -0.67 -25.23
C VAL A 175 -8.16 -1.43 -26.32
N LYS A 176 -8.90 -2.01 -27.27
CA LYS A 176 -8.30 -2.55 -28.50
C LYS A 176 -8.13 -1.42 -29.50
N ARG A 177 -6.90 -1.18 -29.95
CA ARG A 177 -6.58 -0.26 -31.04
C ARG A 177 -5.99 -1.04 -32.21
N LYS A 178 -6.29 -0.64 -33.44
CA LYS A 178 -5.57 -1.14 -34.62
C LYS A 178 -4.46 -0.14 -34.94
N ILE A 179 -3.22 -0.61 -34.93
CA ILE A 179 -2.04 0.14 -35.39
C ILE A 179 -1.40 -0.74 -36.48
N ASP A 180 -1.24 -0.20 -37.68
CA ASP A 180 -0.67 -0.89 -38.86
C ASP A 180 -1.31 -2.27 -39.15
N GLY A 181 -2.64 -2.34 -39.05
CA GLY A 181 -3.41 -3.57 -39.28
C GLY A 181 -3.33 -4.61 -38.15
N LYS A 182 -2.45 -4.42 -37.15
CA LYS A 182 -2.34 -5.28 -35.97
C LYS A 182 -3.23 -4.77 -34.83
N SER A 183 -3.97 -5.68 -34.21
CA SER A 183 -4.79 -5.38 -33.03
C SER A 183 -3.90 -5.38 -31.78
N ILE A 184 -3.75 -4.21 -31.15
CA ILE A 184 -3.00 -4.01 -29.91
C ILE A 184 -3.99 -3.73 -28.78
N ARG A 185 -3.81 -4.43 -27.66
CA ARG A 185 -4.58 -4.20 -26.44
C ARG A 185 -3.79 -3.25 -25.55
N GLN A 186 -4.36 -2.09 -25.27
CA GLN A 186 -3.81 -1.12 -24.35
C GLN A 186 -4.66 -1.06 -23.08
N GLN A 187 -3.99 -0.99 -21.95
CA GLN A 187 -4.58 -0.92 -20.62
C GLN A 187 -4.47 0.49 -20.08
N TYR A 188 -5.58 1.05 -19.61
CA TYR A 188 -5.63 2.33 -18.92
C TYR A 188 -6.13 2.08 -17.49
N GLU A 189 -5.40 2.61 -16.51
CA GLU A 189 -5.78 2.51 -15.11
C GLU A 189 -6.66 3.70 -14.73
N VAL A 190 -7.64 3.46 -13.87
CA VAL A 190 -8.39 4.49 -13.14
C VAL A 190 -8.01 4.30 -11.68
N ASP A 191 -7.50 5.35 -11.03
CA ASP A 191 -6.85 5.23 -9.71
C ASP A 191 -7.78 4.59 -8.68
N PHE A 192 -9.04 5.04 -8.63
CA PHE A 192 -10.06 4.45 -7.76
C PHE A 192 -11.41 4.25 -8.44
N VAL A 193 -12.00 3.08 -8.21
CA VAL A 193 -13.42 2.78 -8.37
C VAL A 193 -14.03 2.75 -6.98
N VAL A 194 -14.81 3.77 -6.65
CA VAL A 194 -15.37 3.99 -5.32
C VAL A 194 -16.85 3.60 -5.34
N ASN A 195 -17.28 2.73 -4.44
CA ASN A 195 -18.66 2.28 -4.34
C ASN A 195 -19.28 2.68 -2.99
N GLU A 196 -20.49 3.25 -3.05
CA GLU A 196 -21.36 3.57 -1.91
C GLU A 196 -22.77 3.03 -2.18
N GLY A 197 -23.09 1.85 -1.66
CA GLY A 197 -24.36 1.19 -1.99
C GLY A 197 -24.49 0.93 -3.50
N SER A 198 -25.49 1.55 -4.14
CA SER A 198 -25.70 1.48 -5.59
C SER A 198 -24.85 2.47 -6.39
N ASP A 199 -24.27 3.47 -5.74
CA ASP A 199 -23.56 4.55 -6.40
C ASP A 199 -22.11 4.16 -6.63
N ARG A 200 -21.60 4.53 -7.81
CA ARG A 200 -20.22 4.27 -8.22
C ARG A 200 -19.59 5.52 -8.79
N TYR A 201 -18.43 5.87 -8.25
CA TYR A 201 -17.61 7.00 -8.66
C TYR A 201 -16.27 6.51 -9.20
N TYR A 202 -15.68 7.27 -10.12
CA TYR A 202 -14.39 7.00 -10.72
C TYR A 202 -13.48 8.20 -10.46
N ILE A 203 -12.30 7.97 -9.88
CA ILE A 203 -11.33 9.01 -9.51
C ILE A 203 -10.01 8.76 -10.26
N GLN A 204 -9.38 9.85 -10.71
CA GLN A 204 -8.16 9.91 -11.51
C GLN A 204 -7.29 11.10 -11.08
#